data_AF-A0A2P4NY76-F1
#
_entry.id   AF-A0A2P4NY76-F1
#
_cell.length_a   1.000
_cell.length_b   1.000
_cell.length_c   1.000
_cell.angle_alpha   90.00
_cell.angle_beta   90.00
_cell.angle_gamma   90.00
#
_symmetry.space_group_name_H-M   'P 1'
#
loop_
_entity.id
_entity.type
_entity.pdbx_description
1 polymer ?
#
loop_
_entity_poly.entity_id
_entity_poly.type
_entity_poly.pdbx_seq_one_letter_code
_entity_poly.pdbx_strand_id
1 'polypeptide(L)'
;MVIFSRTLFFLITIFTLSIIVTFAQEPIEYTESLPGFRFGGSDTYKDGTIILLFTQGNNQTKFLDTKIHLRIIFVNRTILPVEINYNSLPDFIPQCNSINPLLCATTLTPKALIERYVLIESSQNGSPHKQIIISWDGIIYGYEF
;
A
#
# COMPACT_ATOMS: atom_id res chain seq x y z
N MET A 1 -22.55 -44.37 30.06
CA MET A 1 -23.03 -43.25 29.19
C MET A 1 -22.23 -41.95 29.33
N VAL A 2 -21.70 -41.60 30.50
CA VAL A 2 -21.02 -40.29 30.73
C VAL A 2 -19.68 -40.14 29.98
N ILE A 3 -18.90 -41.23 29.86
CA ILE A 3 -17.59 -41.20 29.19
C ILE A 3 -17.73 -40.92 27.69
N PHE A 4 -18.73 -41.52 27.05
CA PHE A 4 -19.04 -41.34 25.63
C PHE A 4 -19.44 -39.90 25.29
N SER A 5 -20.18 -39.24 26.20
CA SER A 5 -20.54 -37.82 26.07
C SER A 5 -19.32 -36.91 26.17
N ARG A 6 -18.38 -37.21 27.07
CA ARG A 6 -17.14 -36.41 27.23
C ARG A 6 -16.19 -36.55 26.04
N THR A 7 -16.00 -37.76 25.51
CA THR A 7 -15.16 -37.98 24.32
C THR A 7 -15.77 -37.37 23.07
N LEU A 8 -17.10 -37.46 22.91
CA LEU A 8 -17.79 -36.81 21.79
C LEU A 8 -17.65 -35.29 21.86
N PHE A 9 -17.80 -34.70 23.05
CA PHE A 9 -17.61 -33.26 23.24
C PHE A 9 -16.18 -32.84 22.89
N PHE A 10 -15.18 -33.59 23.33
CA PHE A 10 -13.77 -33.31 23.02
C PHE A 10 -13.48 -33.37 21.52
N LEU A 11 -14.06 -34.35 20.82
CA LEU A 11 -13.97 -34.48 19.36
C LEU A 11 -14.60 -33.30 18.64
N ILE A 12 -15.80 -32.87 19.07
CA ILE A 12 -16.47 -31.69 18.49
C ILE A 12 -15.61 -30.45 18.69
N THR A 13 -15.06 -30.23 19.88
CA THR A 13 -14.21 -29.07 20.18
C THR A 13 -12.94 -29.05 19.34
N ILE A 14 -12.28 -30.20 19.13
CA ILE A 14 -11.12 -30.30 18.24
C ILE A 14 -11.52 -29.99 16.81
N PHE A 15 -12.61 -30.59 16.32
CA PHE A 15 -13.06 -30.38 14.94
C PHE A 15 -13.41 -28.92 14.68
N THR A 16 -14.11 -28.27 15.61
CA THR A 16 -14.45 -26.85 15.49
C THR A 16 -13.23 -25.95 15.61
N LEU A 17 -12.29 -26.22 16.54
CA LEU A 17 -11.04 -25.45 16.62
C LEU A 17 -10.17 -25.62 15.36
N SER A 18 -10.02 -26.84 14.84
CA SER A 18 -9.23 -27.08 13.63
C SER A 18 -9.81 -26.34 12.43
N ILE A 19 -11.13 -26.29 12.30
CA ILE A 19 -11.81 -25.51 11.26
C ILE A 19 -11.51 -24.01 11.44
N ILE A 20 -11.59 -23.47 12.66
CA ILE A 20 -11.27 -22.06 12.93
C ILE A 20 -9.81 -21.73 12.59
N VAL A 21 -8.87 -22.63 12.93
CA VAL A 21 -7.44 -22.45 12.63
C VAL A 21 -7.16 -22.50 11.13
N THR A 22 -7.89 -23.31 10.35
CA THR A 22 -7.74 -23.31 8.87
C THR A 22 -8.27 -22.04 8.20
N PHE A 23 -9.21 -21.33 8.83
CA PHE A 23 -9.77 -20.07 8.32
C PHE A 23 -9.11 -18.81 8.90
N ALA A 24 -8.34 -18.96 9.99
CA ALA A 24 -7.44 -17.92 10.46
C ALA A 24 -6.25 -17.83 9.49
N GLN A 25 -6.47 -17.20 8.34
CA GLN A 25 -5.38 -16.77 7.47
C GLN A 25 -4.45 -15.89 8.31
N GLU A 26 -3.18 -16.30 8.39
CA GLU A 26 -2.15 -15.49 9.02
C GLU A 26 -2.22 -14.07 8.43
N PRO A 27 -2.10 -13.02 9.26
CA PRO A 27 -2.05 -11.66 8.76
C PRO A 27 -0.97 -11.61 7.68
N ILE A 28 -1.34 -11.16 6.49
CA ILE A 28 -0.40 -11.08 5.36
C ILE A 28 0.55 -9.92 5.67
N GLU A 29 1.61 -10.19 6.42
CA GLU A 29 2.73 -9.28 6.56
C GLU A 29 3.62 -9.49 5.33
N TYR A 30 3.49 -8.60 4.34
CA TYR A 30 4.26 -8.66 3.12
C TYR A 30 5.23 -7.48 3.05
N THR A 31 6.53 -7.78 3.04
CA THR A 31 7.60 -6.80 2.86
C THR A 31 8.31 -7.09 1.54
N GLU A 32 8.23 -6.13 0.60
CA GLU A 32 8.97 -6.15 -0.66
C GLU A 32 9.98 -5.01 -0.66
N SER A 33 11.14 -5.26 -1.24
CA SER A 33 12.11 -4.21 -1.56
C SER A 33 12.38 -4.23 -3.05
N LEU A 34 12.30 -3.06 -3.68
CA LEU A 34 12.62 -2.88 -5.09
C LEU A 34 14.00 -2.24 -5.22
N PRO A 35 14.99 -2.91 -5.85
CA PRO A 35 16.33 -2.35 -6.00
C PRO A 35 16.31 -1.00 -6.71
N GLY A 36 16.99 0.01 -6.14
CA GLY A 36 17.01 1.38 -6.67
C GLY A 36 15.75 2.21 -6.35
N PHE A 37 14.79 1.65 -5.61
CA PHE A 37 13.59 2.36 -5.18
C PHE A 37 13.51 2.49 -3.66
N ARG A 38 12.90 3.57 -3.21
CA ARG A 38 12.59 3.88 -1.82
C ARG A 38 11.13 3.54 -1.55
N PHE A 39 10.87 2.85 -0.44
CA PHE A 39 9.53 2.65 0.08
C PHE A 39 8.92 3.97 0.56
N GLY A 40 7.76 4.34 0.02
CA GLY A 40 7.02 5.56 0.36
C GLY A 40 5.89 5.34 1.35
N GLY A 41 5.31 4.13 1.38
CA GLY A 41 4.25 3.76 2.33
C GLY A 41 3.43 2.58 1.86
N SER A 42 2.46 2.18 2.68
CA SER A 42 1.55 1.08 2.39
C SER A 42 0.16 1.33 2.95
N ASP A 43 -0.84 0.69 2.36
CA ASP A 43 -2.19 0.59 2.91
C ASP A 43 -2.84 -0.74 2.52
N THR A 44 -3.93 -1.10 3.16
CA THR A 44 -4.61 -2.39 2.98
C THR A 44 -6.10 -2.19 2.73
N TYR A 45 -6.60 -2.78 1.65
CA TYR A 45 -8.02 -2.83 1.35
C TYR A 45 -8.78 -3.73 2.34
N LYS A 46 -10.11 -3.57 2.39
CA LYS A 46 -10.98 -4.34 3.29
C LYS A 46 -10.95 -5.85 3.05
N ASP A 47 -10.64 -6.27 1.82
CA ASP A 47 -10.51 -7.68 1.42
C ASP A 47 -9.16 -8.30 1.82
N GLY A 48 -8.23 -7.51 2.36
CA GLY A 48 -6.87 -7.94 2.71
C GLY A 48 -5.85 -7.76 1.59
N THR A 49 -6.22 -7.17 0.45
CA THR A 49 -5.27 -6.79 -0.61
C THR A 49 -4.38 -5.63 -0.13
N ILE A 50 -3.07 -5.74 -0.27
CA ILE A 50 -2.08 -4.77 0.23
C ILE A 50 -1.56 -3.93 -0.94
N ILE A 51 -1.38 -2.63 -0.71
CA ILE A 51 -0.69 -1.72 -1.62
C ILE A 51 0.64 -1.34 -0.99
N LEU A 52 1.73 -1.50 -1.73
CA LEU A 52 3.02 -0.90 -1.42
C LEU A 52 3.35 0.17 -2.45
N LEU A 53 3.79 1.33 -1.99
CA LEU A 53 4.22 2.45 -2.83
C LEU A 53 5.73 2.59 -2.79
N PHE A 54 6.34 2.68 -3.97
CA PHE A 54 7.76 2.84 -4.18
C PHE A 54 8.03 4.03 -5.11
N THR A 55 9.14 4.70 -4.85
CA THR A 55 9.56 5.89 -5.58
C THR A 55 11.04 5.80 -5.90
N GLN A 56 11.49 6.38 -7.02
CA GLN A 56 12.92 6.36 -7.34
C GLN A 56 13.64 7.35 -6.42
N GLY A 57 14.43 6.82 -5.48
CA GLY A 57 15.11 7.61 -4.47
C GLY A 57 16.53 7.89 -4.90
N ASN A 58 16.84 9.11 -5.34
CA ASN A 58 18.22 9.57 -5.39
C ASN A 58 18.32 10.84 -4.54
N ASN A 59 18.83 10.68 -3.32
CA ASN A 59 18.84 11.65 -2.22
C ASN A 59 17.44 12.10 -1.75
N GLN A 60 17.30 12.27 -0.44
CA GLN A 60 16.04 12.49 0.31
C GLN A 60 15.25 13.76 -0.08
N THR A 61 15.67 14.46 -1.13
CA THR A 61 15.46 15.89 -1.34
C THR A 61 14.95 16.20 -2.75
N LYS A 62 15.05 15.25 -3.68
CA LYS A 62 14.60 15.43 -5.07
C LYS A 62 14.10 14.11 -5.65
N PHE A 63 12.82 14.07 -6.02
CA PHE A 63 12.33 13.06 -6.96
C PHE A 63 12.86 13.46 -8.33
N LEU A 64 13.81 12.68 -8.85
CA LEU A 64 14.35 12.90 -10.21
C LEU A 64 13.52 12.23 -11.29
N ASP A 65 12.68 11.27 -10.90
CA ASP A 65 11.91 10.45 -11.82
C ASP A 65 10.43 10.77 -11.74
N THR A 66 9.79 10.79 -12.90
CA THR A 66 8.39 11.16 -13.08
C THR A 66 7.48 9.94 -12.94
N LYS A 67 8.00 8.90 -12.29
CA LYS A 67 7.38 7.59 -12.13
C LYS A 67 7.20 7.23 -10.67
N ILE A 68 6.03 6.70 -10.36
CA ILE A 68 5.69 6.06 -9.09
C ILE A 68 5.41 4.58 -9.39
N HIS A 69 5.87 3.71 -8.51
CA HIS A 69 5.67 2.27 -8.66
C HIS A 69 4.79 1.78 -7.52
N LEU A 70 3.66 1.17 -7.85
CA LEU A 70 2.85 0.43 -6.89
C LEU A 70 3.06 -1.07 -7.06
N ARG A 71 2.90 -1.77 -5.94
CA ARG A 71 2.78 -3.22 -5.88
C ARG A 71 1.47 -3.54 -5.20
N ILE A 72 0.56 -4.16 -5.94
CA ILE A 72 -0.72 -4.63 -5.41
C ILE A 72 -0.54 -6.12 -5.09
N ILE A 73 -0.57 -6.48 -3.81
CA ILE A 73 -0.44 -7.86 -3.35
C ILE A 73 -1.81 -8.36 -2.98
N PHE A 74 -2.31 -9.29 -3.77
CA PHE A 74 -3.59 -9.93 -3.53
C PHE A 74 -3.50 -10.94 -2.39
N VAL A 75 -4.64 -11.29 -1.80
CA VAL A 75 -4.75 -12.29 -0.72
C VAL A 75 -4.15 -13.66 -1.12
N ASN A 76 -4.24 -14.01 -2.40
CA ASN A 76 -3.63 -15.23 -2.96
C ASN A 76 -2.10 -15.11 -3.19
N ARG A 77 -1.46 -14.05 -2.67
CA ARG A 77 -0.03 -13.72 -2.79
C ARG A 77 0.45 -13.46 -4.21
N THR A 78 -0.44 -13.22 -5.15
CA THR A 78 -0.07 -12.71 -6.47
C THR A 78 0.22 -11.22 -6.40
N ILE A 79 1.15 -10.75 -7.23
CA ILE A 79 1.62 -9.37 -7.22
C ILE A 79 1.30 -8.76 -8.58
N LEU A 80 0.57 -7.65 -8.58
CA LEU A 80 0.37 -6.81 -9.75
C LEU A 80 1.27 -5.57 -9.64
N PRO A 81 2.31 -5.47 -10.49
CA PRO A 81 3.11 -4.26 -10.59
C PRO A 81 2.34 -3.19 -11.37
N VAL A 82 2.25 -1.98 -10.82
CA VAL A 82 1.66 -0.83 -11.51
C VAL A 82 2.71 0.28 -11.58
N GLU A 83 2.99 0.77 -12.77
CA GLU A 83 3.87 1.91 -12.99
C GLU A 83 3.04 3.10 -13.43
N ILE A 84 3.24 4.24 -12.77
CA ILE A 84 2.43 5.42 -12.98
C ILE A 84 3.36 6.56 -13.38
N ASN A 85 3.18 7.04 -14.60
CA ASN A 85 3.85 8.24 -15.07
C ASN A 85 2.99 9.47 -14.73
N TYR A 86 3.47 10.30 -13.80
CA TYR A 86 2.75 11.50 -13.37
C TYR A 86 3.17 12.77 -14.14
N ASN A 87 3.86 12.63 -15.28
CA ASN A 87 4.24 13.77 -16.15
C ASN A 87 3.06 14.65 -16.56
N SER A 88 1.86 14.08 -16.70
CA SER A 88 0.65 14.83 -17.03
C SER A 88 0.12 15.67 -15.87
N LEU A 89 0.66 15.51 -14.67
CA LEU A 89 0.31 16.26 -13.48
C LEU A 89 1.50 17.11 -13.01
N PRO A 90 1.69 18.29 -13.62
CA PRO A 90 2.68 19.23 -13.12
C PRO A 90 2.39 19.54 -11.64
N ASP A 91 3.46 19.71 -10.90
CA ASP A 91 3.45 20.07 -9.47
C ASP A 91 2.78 19.06 -8.53
N PHE A 92 2.54 17.81 -8.96
CA PHE A 92 2.08 16.77 -8.03
C PHE A 92 3.08 16.53 -6.89
N ILE A 93 4.36 16.46 -7.24
CA ILE A 93 5.44 16.50 -6.27
C ILE A 93 5.89 17.95 -6.17
N PRO A 94 5.79 18.58 -4.98
CA PRO A 94 6.17 19.97 -4.81
C PRO A 94 7.65 20.15 -5.12
N GLN A 95 7.94 21.09 -6.02
CA GLN A 95 9.32 21.50 -6.26
C GLN A 95 9.81 22.29 -5.06
N CYS A 96 10.98 21.93 -4.54
CA CYS A 96 11.60 22.70 -3.48
C CYS A 96 12.80 23.47 -3.99
N ASN A 97 12.72 24.80 -3.87
CA ASN A 97 13.78 25.72 -4.25
C ASN A 97 14.65 26.15 -3.05
N SER A 98 14.49 25.50 -1.89
CA SER A 98 15.28 25.82 -0.69
C SER A 98 16.69 25.24 -0.77
N ILE A 99 17.66 26.00 -0.29
CA ILE A 99 19.06 25.55 -0.13
C ILE A 99 19.15 24.50 0.99
N ASN A 100 18.23 24.53 1.97
CA ASN A 100 18.18 23.53 3.03
C ASN A 100 17.26 22.37 2.62
N PRO A 101 17.81 21.19 2.30
CA PRO A 101 17.04 20.04 1.84
C PRO A 101 16.04 19.50 2.85
N LEU A 102 16.28 19.71 4.15
CA LEU A 102 15.40 19.20 5.21
C LEU A 102 14.04 19.91 5.21
N LEU A 103 13.99 21.17 4.75
CA LEU A 103 12.76 21.94 4.60
C LEU A 103 11.91 21.47 3.40
N CYS A 104 12.49 20.64 2.55
CA CYS A 104 11.91 20.13 1.31
C CYS A 104 11.41 18.70 1.42
N ALA A 105 11.48 18.10 2.62
CA ALA A 105 11.14 16.70 2.82
C ALA A 105 9.73 16.44 2.30
N THR A 106 9.67 15.68 1.22
CA THR A 106 8.44 15.36 0.53
C THR A 106 8.14 13.88 0.73
N THR A 107 6.92 13.58 1.13
CA THR A 107 6.44 12.22 1.34
C THR A 107 5.25 11.95 0.44
N LEU A 108 5.18 10.72 -0.08
CA LEU A 108 4.05 10.21 -0.82
C LEU A 108 3.42 9.08 -0.01
N THR A 109 2.15 9.22 0.33
CA THR A 109 1.43 8.22 1.13
C THR A 109 0.29 7.63 0.30
N PRO A 110 0.27 6.30 0.07
CA PRO A 110 -0.87 5.64 -0.55
C PRO A 110 -2.00 5.48 0.46
N LYS A 111 -3.24 5.55 -0.02
CA LYS A 111 -4.45 5.18 0.71
C LYS A 111 -5.37 4.33 -0.19
N ALA A 112 -5.79 3.19 0.33
CA ALA A 112 -6.76 2.32 -0.30
C ALA A 112 -8.15 2.99 -0.24
N LEU A 113 -8.77 3.22 -1.40
CA LEU A 113 -10.11 3.82 -1.47
C LEU A 113 -11.21 2.76 -1.59
N ILE A 114 -11.37 2.28 -2.80
CA ILE A 114 -12.24 1.18 -3.20
C ILE A 114 -11.41 0.25 -4.08
N GLU A 115 -11.87 -0.99 -4.24
CA GLU A 115 -11.16 -1.96 -5.09
C GLU A 115 -10.79 -1.34 -6.44
N ARG A 116 -9.55 -1.59 -6.88
CA ARG A 116 -8.93 -1.03 -8.09
C ARG A 116 -8.50 0.44 -8.03
N TYR A 117 -8.78 1.19 -6.97
CA TYR A 117 -8.42 2.61 -6.86
C TYR A 117 -7.60 2.92 -5.62
N VAL A 118 -6.54 3.70 -5.81
CA VAL A 118 -5.59 4.13 -4.80
C VAL A 118 -5.51 5.66 -4.83
N LEU A 119 -5.67 6.30 -3.67
CA LEU A 119 -5.34 7.71 -3.50
C LEU A 119 -3.85 7.79 -3.16
N ILE A 120 -3.10 8.67 -3.83
CA ILE A 120 -1.74 9.03 -3.42
C ILE A 120 -1.77 10.50 -3.01
N GLU A 121 -1.39 10.76 -1.78
CA GLU A 121 -1.24 12.10 -1.24
C GLU A 121 0.24 12.48 -1.23
N SER A 122 0.56 13.65 -1.78
CA SER A 122 1.86 14.27 -1.61
C SER A 122 1.80 15.28 -0.46
N SER A 123 2.81 15.26 0.39
CA SER A 123 2.96 16.24 1.47
C SER A 123 4.37 16.80 1.48
N GLN A 124 4.51 18.08 1.82
CA GLN A 124 5.79 18.75 1.99
C GLN A 124 5.90 19.25 3.42
N ASN A 125 6.96 18.84 4.12
CA ASN A 125 7.20 19.24 5.50
C ASN A 125 5.98 18.97 6.42
N GLY A 126 5.27 17.86 6.18
CA GLY A 126 4.10 17.44 6.94
C GLY A 126 2.79 18.16 6.57
N SER A 127 2.82 19.14 5.67
CA SER A 127 1.61 19.79 5.17
C SER A 127 1.14 19.11 3.87
N PRO A 128 -0.17 18.78 3.74
CA PRO A 128 -0.72 18.26 2.50
C PRO A 128 -0.47 19.22 1.33
N HIS A 129 -0.06 18.69 0.18
CA HIS A 129 0.21 19.46 -1.03
C HIS A 129 -0.78 19.15 -2.14
N LYS A 130 -0.82 17.90 -2.62
CA LYS A 130 -1.74 17.47 -3.69
C LYS A 130 -2.18 16.03 -3.50
N GLN A 131 -3.29 15.67 -4.11
CA GLN A 131 -3.82 14.31 -4.08
C GLN A 131 -4.19 13.85 -5.48
N ILE A 132 -3.96 12.57 -5.76
CA ILE A 132 -4.31 11.96 -7.05
C ILE A 132 -4.96 10.62 -6.80
N ILE A 133 -5.97 10.29 -7.59
CA ILE A 133 -6.58 8.96 -7.59
C ILE A 133 -6.04 8.19 -8.78
N ILE A 134 -5.66 6.94 -8.55
CA ILE A 134 -5.01 6.12 -9.56
C ILE A 134 -5.66 4.76 -9.56
N SER A 135 -5.98 4.28 -10.75
CA SER A 135 -6.45 2.91 -10.92
C SER A 135 -5.29 1.92 -10.95
N TRP A 136 -5.56 0.64 -10.69
CA TRP A 136 -4.56 -0.43 -10.87
C TRP A 136 -4.09 -0.56 -12.33
N ASP A 137 -4.84 -0.02 -13.28
CA ASP A 137 -4.45 0.06 -14.69
C ASP A 137 -3.47 1.21 -14.97
N GLY A 138 -3.05 1.95 -13.93
CA GLY A 138 -2.12 3.07 -14.02
C GLY A 138 -2.76 4.39 -14.49
N ILE A 139 -4.09 4.41 -14.72
CA ILE A 139 -4.83 5.60 -15.14
C ILE A 139 -5.00 6.55 -13.95
N ILE A 140 -4.64 7.81 -14.16
CA ILE A 140 -4.72 8.89 -13.19
C ILE A 140 -6.04 9.66 -13.36
N TYR A 141 -6.78 9.82 -12.27
CA TYR A 141 -7.93 10.70 -12.14
C TYR A 141 -7.52 11.88 -11.25
N GLY A 142 -7.34 13.05 -11.86
CA GLY A 142 -6.89 14.25 -11.16
C GLY A 142 -7.93 14.78 -10.19
N TYR A 143 -7.49 15.20 -9.01
CA TYR A 143 -8.29 15.95 -8.05
C TYR A 143 -7.49 17.20 -7.65
N GLU A 144 -8.03 18.39 -7.87
CA GLU A 144 -7.47 19.66 -7.40
C GLU A 144 -8.42 20.25 -6.35
N PHE A 145 -7.83 20.84 -5.30
CA PHE A 145 -8.57 21.56 -4.26
C PHE A 145 -8.93 22.98 -4.71
#